data_AF-A0A9D1LHG4-F1
#
_entry.id   AF-A0A9D1LHG4-F1
#
_cell.length_a   1.000
_cell.length_b   1.000
_cell.length_c   1.000
_cell.angle_alpha   90.00
_cell.angle_beta   90.00
_cell.angle_gamma   90.00
#
_symmetry.space_group_name_H-M   'P 1'
#
loop_
_entity.id
_entity.type
_entity.pdbx_description
1 polymer ?
#
loop_
_entity_poly.entity_id
_entity_poly.type
_entity_poly.pdbx_seq_one_letter_code
_entity_poly.pdbx_strand_id
1 'polypeptide(L)'
;MNDEHKSTSNSNSIDITLMKKLLDDNFYFDFLKKGVLNNYRSFPISKDVPEELLYVTEVGNPIDVLNIIKTKIESGNLKLDKKQKANYNYLLNSISVNSFVEDYKNKFFITSLNGKILKVPCSYFIDFLTLPDKDFDAFFNDDVKSYKEYDKKDFMYLFMNFIRRELLYKKYIFKGKYKKRLDDIFNCERLDVEYLYYSNPKSIKYENLEDLKLTDELKNEILKDMPDNLNPIKRAIYIYIKLCKTLTYDSEFYALGQGLNGVEKHRNINNIEFITPSNNEAICYEFCAIYAKFIKELGFDYELDGDPLGMMLGKHQYLKTLLGKYFVSIDSVTSVLYGDMTRSKLNQPLEGINCLNKSTKSKNEFNLMITEMYSLIVNQEKNKKEDYTNLTFDKLFKQNKNDDIKNYTFVDKIKLLLKKANEYNLKTIDLFGYIKQLISVLFTTNEKENNVKFSVISDKKRVNKGKDVTISGVFTIMEGEKTFYLLFNADEGLLISLSIEDLDNLFKKDELSYIDKQSTKIPGIDTNISIK
;
A
#
# COMPACT_ATOMS: atom_id res chain seq x y z
N MET A 1 9.18 21.98 16.76
CA MET A 1 10.10 22.75 17.62
C MET A 1 10.80 21.77 18.55
N ASN A 2 12.13 21.93 18.60
CA ASN A 2 13.12 21.38 19.53
C ASN A 2 13.76 20.03 19.17
N ASP A 3 14.88 20.21 18.45
CA ASP A 3 16.18 19.55 18.62
C ASP A 3 16.27 18.04 18.42
N GLU A 4 16.34 17.67 17.14
CA GLU A 4 17.10 16.51 16.70
C GLU A 4 18.60 16.76 16.95
N HIS A 5 19.06 16.45 18.17
CA HIS A 5 20.40 15.91 18.29
C HIS A 5 20.40 14.57 17.55
N LYS A 6 20.93 14.59 16.32
CA LYS A 6 21.33 13.38 15.60
C LYS A 6 22.32 12.60 16.46
N SER A 7 21.83 11.69 17.30
CA SER A 7 22.65 10.61 17.82
C SER A 7 22.78 9.56 16.72
N THR A 8 23.97 9.47 16.15
CA THR A 8 24.33 8.42 15.22
C THR A 8 24.47 7.12 16.01
N SER A 9 23.37 6.36 16.14
CA SER A 9 23.40 5.01 16.73
C SER A 9 24.11 4.04 15.79
N ASN A 10 25.44 4.09 15.75
CA ASN A 10 26.24 3.09 15.05
C ASN A 10 26.52 1.93 16.00
N SER A 11 25.69 0.88 15.96
CA SER A 11 25.94 -0.40 16.65
C SER A 11 27.25 -1.09 16.22
N ASN A 12 27.85 -0.66 15.12
CA ASN A 12 29.20 -1.05 14.66
C ASN A 12 30.36 -0.35 15.43
N SER A 13 30.09 0.50 16.41
CA SER A 13 31.11 1.30 17.12
C SER A 13 31.74 0.62 18.35
N ILE A 14 31.27 -0.57 18.75
CA ILE A 14 31.81 -1.30 19.90
C ILE A 14 32.97 -2.18 19.44
N ASP A 15 34.20 -1.80 19.77
CA ASP A 15 35.39 -2.61 19.52
C ASP A 15 35.58 -3.73 20.56
N ILE A 16 36.51 -4.65 20.28
CA ILE A 16 36.82 -5.80 21.14
C ILE A 16 37.30 -5.35 22.54
N THR A 17 38.04 -4.24 22.62
CA THR A 17 38.59 -3.71 23.87
C THR A 17 37.46 -3.25 24.78
N LEU A 18 36.49 -2.52 24.23
CA LEU A 18 35.32 -2.07 24.96
C LEU A 18 34.43 -3.24 25.39
N MET A 19 34.24 -4.26 24.55
CA MET A 19 33.50 -5.48 24.94
C MET A 19 34.13 -6.18 26.15
N LYS A 20 35.47 -6.27 26.18
CA LYS A 20 36.19 -6.86 27.31
C LYS A 20 36.07 -5.98 28.56
N LYS A 21 36.22 -4.65 28.43
CA LYS A 21 36.08 -3.70 29.54
C LYS A 21 34.69 -3.77 30.16
N LEU A 22 33.63 -3.84 29.35
CA LEU A 22 32.24 -4.01 29.79
C LEU A 22 31.99 -5.29 30.60
N LEU A 23 32.78 -6.35 30.37
CA LEU A 23 32.63 -7.64 31.03
C LEU A 23 33.61 -7.86 32.18
N ASP A 24 34.63 -7.02 32.33
CA ASP A 24 35.70 -7.20 33.32
C ASP A 24 35.74 -6.07 34.36
N ASP A 25 35.59 -4.81 33.95
CA ASP A 25 35.62 -3.69 34.89
C ASP A 25 34.32 -3.62 35.68
N ASN A 26 34.42 -3.50 37.01
CA ASN A 26 33.25 -3.52 37.91
C ASN A 26 32.28 -2.36 37.64
N PHE A 27 32.79 -1.16 37.36
CA PHE A 27 31.95 0.01 37.09
C PHE A 27 31.18 -0.17 35.78
N TYR A 28 31.88 -0.55 34.70
CA TYR A 28 31.24 -0.75 33.39
C TYR A 28 30.31 -1.96 33.40
N PHE A 29 30.67 -3.04 34.10
CA PHE A 29 29.82 -4.22 34.24
C PHE A 29 28.54 -3.91 35.03
N ASP A 30 28.62 -3.21 36.15
CA ASP A 30 27.43 -2.80 36.91
C ASP A 30 26.53 -1.88 36.11
N PHE A 31 27.11 -1.03 35.27
CA PHE A 31 26.37 -0.15 34.38
C PHE A 31 25.64 -0.94 33.28
N LEU A 32 26.34 -1.86 32.60
CA LEU A 32 25.74 -2.77 31.62
C LEU A 32 24.66 -3.64 32.26
N LYS A 33 24.91 -4.18 33.45
CA LYS A 33 23.96 -4.97 34.24
C LYS A 33 22.70 -4.18 34.54
N LYS A 34 22.82 -2.93 35.02
CA LYS A 34 21.65 -2.05 35.24
C LYS A 34 20.92 -1.78 33.94
N GLY A 35 21.64 -1.54 32.84
CA GLY A 35 21.05 -1.35 31.51
C GLY A 35 20.24 -2.56 31.04
N VAL A 36 20.79 -3.76 31.21
CA VAL A 36 20.15 -5.03 30.87
C VAL A 36 18.91 -5.28 31.74
N LEU A 37 19.02 -5.10 33.06
CA LEU A 37 17.92 -5.36 34.01
C LEU A 37 16.79 -4.32 33.92
N ASN A 38 17.12 -3.06 33.64
CA ASN A 38 16.15 -1.96 33.55
C ASN A 38 15.69 -1.68 32.11
N ASN A 39 16.20 -2.44 31.12
CA ASN A 39 15.86 -2.29 29.70
C ASN A 39 16.04 -0.86 29.16
N TYR A 40 17.23 -0.27 29.39
CA TYR A 40 17.55 1.06 28.86
C TYR A 40 17.67 1.02 27.33
N ARG A 41 17.18 2.07 26.65
CA ARG A 41 17.28 2.16 25.17
C ARG A 41 18.72 2.32 24.68
N SER A 42 19.52 2.99 25.50
CA SER A 42 20.92 3.27 25.27
C SER A 42 21.59 3.52 26.61
N PHE A 43 22.91 3.47 26.64
CA PHE A 43 23.66 3.78 27.84
C PHE A 43 25.01 4.44 27.51
N PRO A 44 25.38 5.52 28.24
CA PRO A 44 26.63 6.23 28.00
C PRO A 44 27.85 5.41 28.43
N ILE A 45 28.88 5.35 27.58
CA ILE A 45 30.19 4.82 27.93
C ILE A 45 31.23 5.94 27.75
N SER A 46 31.99 6.21 28.82
CA SER A 46 33.20 7.02 28.74
C SER A 46 34.31 6.23 28.02
N LYS A 47 34.88 6.79 26.95
CA LYS A 47 36.18 6.33 26.46
C LYS A 47 37.28 7.11 27.18
N ASP A 48 38.17 6.40 27.87
CA ASP A 48 39.38 7.00 28.41
C ASP A 48 40.28 7.37 27.23
N VAL A 49 40.37 8.66 26.91
CA VAL A 49 41.36 9.23 26.00
C VAL A 49 42.41 9.90 26.88
N PRO A 50 43.73 9.74 26.61
CA PRO A 50 44.74 10.51 27.32
C PRO A 50 44.51 12.01 27.11
N GLU A 51 44.41 12.74 28.23
CA GLU A 51 44.32 14.20 28.35
C GLU A 51 42.98 14.86 27.93
N GLU A 52 42.21 15.21 28.99
CA GLU A 52 41.27 16.33 29.13
C GLU A 52 39.87 16.35 28.46
N LEU A 53 39.43 15.34 27.70
CA LEU A 53 38.03 15.29 27.23
C LEU A 53 37.36 13.92 27.46
N LEU A 54 36.46 13.85 28.44
CA LEU A 54 35.53 12.72 28.65
C LEU A 54 34.57 12.61 27.46
N TYR A 55 34.90 11.76 26.47
CA TYR A 55 33.98 11.46 25.37
C TYR A 55 32.95 10.41 25.83
N VAL A 56 31.71 10.86 26.04
CA VAL A 56 30.57 9.99 26.28
C VAL A 56 30.04 9.49 24.94
N THR A 57 30.27 8.22 24.61
CA THR A 57 29.62 7.57 23.46
C THR A 57 28.32 6.94 23.93
N GLU A 58 27.21 7.26 23.28
CA GLU A 58 25.94 6.56 23.50
C GLU A 58 26.03 5.17 22.86
N VAL A 59 26.07 4.13 23.70
CA VAL A 59 26.03 2.73 23.22
C VAL A 59 24.57 2.31 23.13
N GLY A 60 24.23 1.60 22.05
CA GLY A 60 22.86 1.15 21.76
C GLY A 60 22.26 0.21 22.83
N ASN A 61 21.13 -0.40 22.51
CA ASN A 61 20.41 -1.25 23.46
C ASN A 61 21.34 -2.32 24.10
N PRO A 62 21.38 -2.45 25.45
CA PRO A 62 22.21 -3.43 26.15
C PRO A 62 22.07 -4.89 25.67
N ILE A 63 20.89 -5.30 25.21
CA ILE A 63 20.68 -6.63 24.62
C ILE A 63 21.38 -6.74 23.26
N ASP A 64 21.37 -5.69 22.45
CA ASP A 64 22.10 -5.68 21.17
C ASP A 64 23.61 -5.78 21.41
N VAL A 65 24.13 -5.14 22.47
CA VAL A 65 25.53 -5.30 22.89
C VAL A 65 25.86 -6.76 23.20
N LEU A 66 25.01 -7.44 23.96
CA LEU A 66 25.20 -8.86 24.27
C LEU A 66 25.12 -9.74 23.00
N ASN A 67 24.25 -9.42 22.05
CA ASN A 67 24.16 -10.12 20.76
C ASN A 67 25.41 -9.90 19.89
N ILE A 68 26.00 -8.71 19.90
CA ILE A 68 27.25 -8.42 19.20
C ILE A 68 28.40 -9.22 19.83
N ILE A 69 28.51 -9.21 21.16
CA ILE A 69 29.50 -10.03 21.90
C ILE A 69 29.36 -11.50 21.51
N LYS A 70 28.12 -12.02 21.48
CA LYS A 70 27.82 -13.39 21.04
C LYS A 70 28.38 -13.68 19.65
N THR A 71 28.06 -12.84 18.67
CA THR A 71 28.50 -13.01 17.28
C THR A 71 30.02 -13.02 17.17
N LYS A 72 30.72 -12.16 17.92
CA LYS A 72 32.19 -12.11 17.92
C LYS A 72 32.82 -13.33 18.60
N ILE A 73 32.18 -13.90 19.63
CA ILE A 73 32.61 -15.17 20.23
C ILE A 73 32.42 -16.31 19.23
N GLU A 74 31.24 -16.41 18.62
CA GLU A 74 30.88 -17.46 17.66
C GLU A 74 31.76 -17.42 16.40
N SER A 75 32.16 -16.23 15.95
CA SER A 75 33.07 -16.04 14.83
C SER A 75 34.56 -16.20 15.20
N GLY A 76 34.89 -16.56 16.44
CA GLY A 76 36.27 -16.70 16.93
C GLY A 76 37.06 -15.39 17.10
N ASN A 77 36.43 -14.23 16.87
CA ASN A 77 37.06 -12.91 16.92
C ASN A 77 37.17 -12.34 18.35
N LEU A 78 36.47 -12.94 19.32
CA LEU A 78 36.53 -12.55 20.73
C LEU A 78 36.74 -13.80 21.60
N LYS A 79 37.88 -13.83 22.31
CA LYS A 79 38.15 -14.81 23.36
C LYS A 79 37.98 -14.13 24.72
N LEU A 80 37.07 -14.66 25.53
CA LEU A 80 36.81 -14.20 26.89
C LEU A 80 37.64 -15.02 27.89
N ASP A 81 38.20 -14.35 28.89
CA ASP A 81 38.79 -15.02 30.05
C ASP A 81 37.70 -15.57 30.99
N LYS A 82 38.13 -16.20 32.10
CA LYS A 82 37.23 -16.85 33.06
C LYS A 82 36.23 -15.87 33.68
N LYS A 83 36.67 -14.66 34.04
CA LYS A 83 35.83 -13.65 34.71
C LYS A 83 34.86 -13.01 33.72
N GLN A 84 35.36 -12.61 32.55
CA GLN A 84 34.54 -12.07 31.46
C GLN A 84 33.46 -13.07 31.02
N LYS A 85 33.81 -14.37 30.92
CA LYS A 85 32.86 -15.42 30.59
C LYS A 85 31.80 -15.61 31.67
N ALA A 86 32.18 -15.55 32.95
CA ALA A 86 31.23 -15.63 34.06
C ALA A 86 30.23 -14.46 34.04
N ASN A 87 30.75 -13.24 33.89
CA ASN A 87 29.96 -12.01 33.80
C ASN A 87 29.01 -11.99 32.59
N TYR A 88 29.51 -12.39 31.43
CA TYR A 88 28.70 -12.52 30.22
C TYR A 88 27.57 -13.54 30.38
N ASN A 89 27.87 -14.72 30.93
CA ASN A 89 26.87 -15.76 31.19
C ASN A 89 25.83 -15.31 32.22
N TYR A 90 26.24 -14.55 33.24
CA TYR A 90 25.30 -13.95 34.21
C TYR A 90 24.29 -13.03 33.51
N LEU A 91 24.76 -12.11 32.66
CA LEU A 91 23.90 -11.20 31.91
C LEU A 91 22.99 -11.93 30.91
N LEU A 92 23.49 -12.95 30.22
CA LEU A 92 22.66 -13.77 29.34
C LEU A 92 21.59 -14.53 30.11
N ASN A 93 21.93 -15.07 31.28
CA ASN A 93 20.98 -15.78 32.12
C ASN A 93 19.90 -14.83 32.63
N SER A 94 20.23 -13.59 33.01
CA SER A 94 19.25 -12.62 33.52
C SER A 94 18.19 -12.20 32.49
N ILE A 95 18.46 -12.34 31.20
CA ILE A 95 17.50 -12.07 30.10
C ILE A 95 17.08 -13.34 29.36
N SER A 96 17.27 -14.50 29.97
CA SER A 96 16.90 -15.78 29.37
C SER A 96 15.39 -16.04 29.43
N VAL A 97 14.93 -17.07 28.73
CA VAL A 97 13.55 -17.57 28.84
C VAL A 97 13.23 -18.00 30.28
N ASN A 98 14.18 -18.56 31.03
CA ASN A 98 13.96 -18.92 32.43
C ASN A 98 13.71 -17.69 33.30
N SER A 99 14.45 -16.60 33.08
CA SER A 99 14.19 -15.34 33.79
C SER A 99 12.84 -14.75 33.42
N PHE A 100 12.46 -14.80 32.13
CA PHE A 100 11.11 -14.44 31.71
C PHE A 100 10.04 -15.24 32.46
N VAL A 101 10.21 -16.56 32.60
CA VAL A 101 9.29 -17.41 33.35
C VAL A 101 9.21 -16.97 34.82
N GLU A 102 10.35 -16.79 35.47
CA GLU A 102 10.41 -16.36 36.87
C GLU A 102 9.78 -14.99 37.10
N ASP A 103 10.04 -14.05 36.19
CA ASP A 103 9.54 -12.68 36.28
C ASP A 103 8.02 -12.58 36.13
N TYR A 104 7.39 -13.52 35.41
CA TYR A 104 5.96 -13.45 35.08
C TYR A 104 5.11 -14.58 35.65
N LYS A 105 5.67 -15.67 36.20
CA LYS A 105 4.89 -16.85 36.65
C LYS A 105 3.75 -16.54 37.62
N ASN A 106 3.90 -15.52 38.47
CA ASN A 106 2.91 -15.11 39.48
C ASN A 106 2.22 -13.77 39.15
N LYS A 107 2.39 -13.26 37.92
CA LYS A 107 1.83 -11.99 37.49
C LYS A 107 0.55 -12.19 36.68
N PHE A 108 -0.20 -11.10 36.55
CA PHE A 108 -1.36 -11.01 35.68
C PHE A 108 -1.13 -9.95 34.61
N PHE A 109 -1.57 -10.25 33.39
CA PHE A 109 -1.65 -9.30 32.30
C PHE A 109 -3.03 -8.67 32.26
N ILE A 110 -3.09 -7.34 32.42
CA ILE A 110 -4.34 -6.58 32.38
C ILE A 110 -4.51 -5.99 30.98
N THR A 111 -5.59 -6.36 30.32
CA THR A 111 -5.88 -5.90 28.96
C THR A 111 -7.39 -5.84 28.70
N SER A 112 -7.78 -5.44 27.50
CA SER A 112 -9.17 -5.44 27.07
C SER A 112 -9.34 -6.31 25.84
N LEU A 113 -10.43 -7.05 25.79
CA LEU A 113 -10.86 -7.81 24.62
C LEU A 113 -12.37 -7.61 24.44
N ASN A 114 -12.80 -7.24 23.23
CA ASN A 114 -14.22 -6.96 22.92
C ASN A 114 -14.86 -5.98 23.92
N GLY A 115 -14.13 -4.92 24.30
CA GLY A 115 -14.58 -3.89 25.25
C GLY A 115 -14.59 -4.30 26.72
N LYS A 116 -14.26 -5.55 27.06
CA LYS A 116 -14.21 -6.04 28.45
C LYS A 116 -12.79 -6.05 28.98
N ILE A 117 -12.59 -5.53 30.20
CA ILE A 117 -11.29 -5.61 30.89
C ILE A 117 -11.10 -7.04 31.41
N LEU A 118 -9.95 -7.63 31.09
CA LEU A 118 -9.55 -8.97 31.47
C LEU A 118 -8.29 -8.92 32.35
N LYS A 119 -8.22 -9.86 33.30
CA LYS A 119 -7.05 -10.11 34.14
C LYS A 119 -6.57 -11.53 33.89
N VAL A 120 -5.62 -11.69 32.98
CA VAL A 120 -5.16 -13.01 32.49
C VAL A 120 -3.92 -13.44 33.26
N PRO A 121 -3.86 -14.65 33.87
CA PRO A 121 -2.65 -15.16 34.48
C PRO A 121 -1.52 -15.29 33.44
N CYS A 122 -0.36 -14.68 33.70
CA CYS A 122 0.77 -14.76 32.76
C CYS A 122 1.34 -16.20 32.66
N SER A 123 1.08 -17.04 33.67
CA SER A 123 1.38 -18.47 33.62
C SER A 123 0.76 -19.17 32.42
N TYR A 124 -0.40 -18.73 31.92
CA TYR A 124 -1.01 -19.35 30.75
C TYR A 124 -0.20 -19.15 29.46
N PHE A 125 0.38 -17.96 29.32
CA PHE A 125 1.25 -17.63 28.20
C PHE A 125 2.58 -18.40 28.28
N ILE A 126 3.10 -18.55 29.50
CA ILE A 126 4.30 -19.36 29.78
C ILE A 126 4.03 -20.83 29.46
N ASP A 127 2.93 -21.40 29.96
CA ASP A 127 2.52 -22.78 29.72
C ASP A 127 2.46 -23.05 28.22
N PHE A 128 1.78 -22.17 27.47
CA PHE A 128 1.64 -22.30 26.02
C PHE A 128 2.99 -22.27 25.29
N LEU A 129 3.85 -21.31 25.64
CA LEU A 129 5.18 -21.18 25.03
C LEU A 129 6.07 -22.40 25.34
N THR A 130 5.84 -23.08 26.47
CA THR A 130 6.65 -24.19 26.96
C THR A 130 6.10 -25.59 26.67
N LEU A 131 4.91 -25.69 26.06
CA LEU A 131 4.29 -26.96 25.64
C LEU A 131 5.29 -27.91 24.94
N PRO A 132 5.12 -29.24 25.02
CA PRO A 132 5.78 -30.17 24.11
C PRO A 132 5.52 -29.81 22.64
N ASP A 133 6.47 -30.09 21.73
CA ASP A 133 6.35 -29.68 20.32
C ASP A 133 5.08 -30.24 19.66
N LYS A 134 4.75 -31.51 19.94
CA LYS A 134 3.52 -32.15 19.46
C LYS A 134 2.25 -31.40 19.89
N ASP A 135 2.20 -30.95 21.14
CA ASP A 135 1.00 -30.31 21.71
C ASP A 135 0.89 -28.86 21.24
N PHE A 136 2.03 -28.16 21.14
CA PHE A 136 2.08 -26.85 20.51
C PHE A 136 1.60 -26.93 19.06
N ASP A 137 2.01 -27.96 18.32
CA ASP A 137 1.58 -28.13 16.95
C ASP A 137 0.10 -28.48 16.83
N ALA A 138 -0.39 -29.36 17.70
CA ALA A 138 -1.79 -29.77 17.75
C ALA A 138 -2.75 -28.62 18.09
N PHE A 139 -2.31 -27.62 18.88
CA PHE A 139 -3.12 -26.44 19.17
C PHE A 139 -3.63 -25.74 17.89
N PHE A 140 -2.86 -25.77 16.80
CA PHE A 140 -3.25 -25.11 15.56
C PHE A 140 -4.26 -25.90 14.72
N ASN A 141 -4.56 -27.16 15.07
CA ASN A 141 -5.57 -27.96 14.39
C ASN A 141 -6.99 -27.40 14.58
N ASP A 142 -7.87 -27.61 13.60
CA ASP A 142 -9.23 -27.05 13.60
C ASP A 142 -10.13 -27.62 14.72
N ASP A 143 -9.81 -28.80 15.24
CA ASP A 143 -10.55 -29.46 16.33
C ASP A 143 -10.34 -28.77 17.69
N VAL A 144 -9.23 -28.07 17.86
CA VAL A 144 -8.95 -27.30 19.09
C VAL A 144 -9.73 -25.99 19.02
N LYS A 145 -10.74 -25.85 19.87
CA LYS A 145 -11.59 -24.64 19.93
C LYS A 145 -11.17 -23.63 20.99
N SER A 146 -10.51 -24.08 22.04
CA SER A 146 -10.13 -23.24 23.18
C SER A 146 -8.78 -23.64 23.77
N TYR A 147 -8.20 -22.75 24.56
CA TYR A 147 -7.05 -23.05 25.42
C TYR A 147 -7.23 -22.36 26.77
N LYS A 148 -7.16 -23.16 27.83
CA LYS A 148 -7.65 -22.77 29.17
C LYS A 148 -9.12 -22.33 29.06
N GLU A 149 -9.49 -21.18 29.61
CA GLU A 149 -10.86 -20.65 29.53
C GLU A 149 -11.16 -19.77 28.31
N TYR A 150 -10.21 -19.55 27.40
CA TYR A 150 -10.38 -18.64 26.26
C TYR A 150 -10.61 -19.39 24.96
N ASP A 151 -11.44 -18.83 24.06
CA ASP A 151 -11.49 -19.27 22.66
C ASP A 151 -10.08 -19.22 22.05
N LYS A 152 -9.77 -20.14 21.14
CA LYS A 152 -8.46 -20.28 20.52
C LYS A 152 -7.95 -18.98 19.90
N LYS A 153 -8.81 -18.22 19.22
CA LYS A 153 -8.42 -16.95 18.58
C LYS A 153 -8.21 -15.85 19.61
N ASP A 154 -9.10 -15.78 20.60
CA ASP A 154 -9.01 -14.83 21.70
C ASP A 154 -7.73 -15.06 22.52
N PHE A 155 -7.42 -16.32 22.84
CA PHE A 155 -6.18 -16.69 23.51
C PHE A 155 -4.95 -16.25 22.72
N MET A 156 -4.92 -16.54 21.41
CA MET A 156 -3.78 -16.17 20.57
C MET A 156 -3.60 -14.65 20.49
N TYR A 157 -4.70 -13.90 20.36
CA TYR A 157 -4.67 -12.45 20.43
C TYR A 157 -4.11 -11.96 21.77
N LEU A 158 -4.58 -12.49 22.89
CA LEU A 158 -4.11 -12.13 24.23
C LEU A 158 -2.62 -12.42 24.40
N PHE A 159 -2.16 -13.60 23.94
CA PHE A 159 -0.77 -14.00 23.97
C PHE A 159 0.12 -13.03 23.18
N MET A 160 -0.20 -12.80 21.90
CA MET A 160 0.54 -11.88 21.06
C MET A 160 0.49 -10.43 21.58
N ASN A 161 -0.63 -10.00 22.18
CA ASN A 161 -0.77 -8.67 22.79
C ASN A 161 0.12 -8.54 24.04
N PHE A 162 0.20 -9.58 24.87
CA PHE A 162 1.10 -9.65 26.01
C PHE A 162 2.56 -9.47 25.58
N ILE A 163 3.03 -10.24 24.60
CA ILE A 163 4.41 -10.12 24.08
C ILE A 163 4.70 -8.69 23.61
N ARG A 164 3.78 -8.06 22.87
CA ARG A 164 3.94 -6.71 22.30
C ARG A 164 3.89 -5.61 23.37
N ARG A 165 2.87 -5.59 24.22
CA ARG A 165 2.67 -4.52 25.23
C ARG A 165 3.73 -4.56 26.32
N GLU A 166 4.14 -5.76 26.72
CA GLU A 166 5.24 -5.91 27.68
C GLU A 166 6.62 -5.77 27.04
N LEU A 167 6.69 -5.54 25.73
CA LEU A 167 7.93 -5.38 24.95
C LEU A 167 8.92 -6.52 25.20
N LEU A 168 8.44 -7.78 25.26
CA LEU A 168 9.26 -8.89 25.75
C LEU A 168 10.48 -9.16 24.88
N TYR A 169 10.40 -8.94 23.56
CA TYR A 169 11.57 -9.03 22.66
C TYR A 169 12.66 -8.00 22.96
N LYS A 170 12.32 -6.90 23.64
CA LYS A 170 13.28 -5.90 24.11
C LYS A 170 13.83 -6.21 25.49
N LYS A 171 13.20 -7.12 26.25
CA LYS A 171 13.58 -7.46 27.63
C LYS A 171 14.28 -8.82 27.73
N TYR A 172 13.97 -9.77 26.83
CA TYR A 172 14.43 -11.15 26.91
C TYR A 172 14.91 -11.68 25.56
N ILE A 173 15.85 -12.63 25.60
CA ILE A 173 16.36 -13.35 24.45
C ILE A 173 15.68 -14.72 24.36
N PHE A 174 14.79 -14.87 23.38
CA PHE A 174 14.21 -16.16 23.02
C PHE A 174 15.16 -16.89 22.06
N LYS A 175 15.47 -18.17 22.33
CA LYS A 175 16.36 -19.02 21.53
C LYS A 175 15.73 -20.37 21.23
N GLY A 176 16.26 -21.08 20.23
CA GLY A 176 15.83 -22.42 19.85
C GLY A 176 14.34 -22.49 19.54
N LYS A 177 13.65 -23.49 20.13
CA LYS A 177 12.21 -23.70 19.90
C LYS A 177 11.36 -22.48 20.26
N TYR A 178 11.71 -21.73 21.31
CA TYR A 178 10.89 -20.60 21.75
C TYR A 178 10.89 -19.46 20.74
N LYS A 179 12.06 -19.16 20.16
CA LYS A 179 12.16 -18.17 19.08
C LYS A 179 11.33 -18.60 17.88
N LYS A 180 11.54 -19.84 17.41
CA LYS A 180 10.81 -20.40 16.27
C LYS A 180 9.29 -20.31 16.46
N ARG A 181 8.79 -20.71 17.63
CA ARG A 181 7.36 -20.64 17.96
C ARG A 181 6.81 -19.22 17.93
N LEU A 182 7.53 -18.27 18.52
CA LEU A 182 7.09 -16.88 18.48
C LEU A 182 7.09 -16.35 17.04
N ASP A 183 8.15 -16.61 16.27
CA ASP A 183 8.23 -16.23 14.86
C ASP A 183 7.05 -16.83 14.06
N ASP A 184 6.75 -18.12 14.25
CA ASP A 184 5.61 -18.82 13.63
C ASP A 184 4.26 -18.17 13.99
N ILE A 185 4.09 -17.77 15.25
CA ILE A 185 2.88 -17.08 15.73
C ILE A 185 2.76 -15.69 15.12
N PHE A 186 3.85 -14.90 15.12
CA PHE A 186 3.83 -13.52 14.62
C PHE A 186 3.72 -13.42 13.09
N ASN A 187 4.06 -14.49 12.38
CA ASN A 187 3.81 -14.62 10.93
C ASN A 187 2.33 -14.91 10.61
N CYS A 188 1.52 -15.31 11.59
CA CYS A 188 0.07 -15.51 11.46
C CYS A 188 -0.37 -16.56 10.42
N GLU A 189 0.55 -17.40 9.91
CA GLU A 189 0.24 -18.39 8.88
C GLU A 189 -0.56 -19.58 9.40
N ARG A 190 -0.32 -19.99 10.66
CA ARG A 190 -1.01 -21.12 11.29
C ARG A 190 -2.36 -20.74 11.89
N LEU A 191 -2.52 -19.46 12.27
CA LEU A 191 -3.75 -18.90 12.80
C LEU A 191 -3.73 -17.37 12.63
N ASP A 192 -4.61 -16.87 11.77
CA ASP A 192 -4.75 -15.43 11.55
C ASP A 192 -5.71 -14.80 12.57
N VAL A 193 -5.13 -13.98 13.44
CA VAL A 193 -5.85 -13.16 14.44
C VAL A 193 -5.52 -11.68 14.30
N GLU A 194 -4.92 -11.26 13.17
CA GLU A 194 -4.45 -9.88 13.02
C GLU A 194 -5.60 -8.88 13.08
N TYR A 195 -6.77 -9.25 12.56
CA TYR A 195 -7.98 -8.42 12.55
C TYR A 195 -8.41 -7.92 13.94
N LEU A 196 -8.13 -8.70 15.00
CA LEU A 196 -8.46 -8.33 16.38
C LEU A 196 -7.59 -7.15 16.90
N TYR A 197 -6.43 -6.88 16.29
CA TYR A 197 -5.62 -5.70 16.61
C TYR A 197 -6.15 -4.43 15.96
N TYR A 198 -6.70 -4.56 14.75
CA TYR A 198 -7.15 -3.44 13.93
C TYR A 198 -8.61 -3.08 14.17
N SER A 199 -9.29 -3.76 15.09
CA SER A 199 -10.70 -3.52 15.42
C SER A 199 -10.97 -2.18 16.12
N ASN A 200 -9.95 -1.34 16.38
CA ASN A 200 -10.12 -0.04 17.05
C ASN A 200 -8.95 0.95 16.79
N PRO A 201 -8.75 1.46 15.56
CA PRO A 201 -7.77 2.52 15.32
C PRO A 201 -8.32 3.86 15.82
N LYS A 202 -7.44 4.73 16.32
CA LYS A 202 -7.70 6.17 16.42
C LYS A 202 -7.69 6.74 15.00
N SER A 203 -8.73 6.45 14.23
CA SER A 203 -8.75 6.63 12.77
C SER A 203 -9.27 8.02 12.37
N ILE A 204 -8.60 8.66 11.41
CA ILE A 204 -9.13 9.80 10.67
C ILE A 204 -10.30 9.29 9.81
N LYS A 205 -11.45 9.98 9.89
CA LYS A 205 -12.68 9.65 9.15
C LYS A 205 -13.19 10.90 8.44
N TYR A 206 -14.10 10.70 7.48
CA TYR A 206 -14.81 11.82 6.88
C TYR A 206 -15.74 12.45 7.91
N GLU A 207 -15.68 13.77 8.05
CA GLU A 207 -16.71 14.51 8.78
C GLU A 207 -18.02 14.41 8.00
N ASN A 208 -19.13 14.13 8.69
CA ASN A 208 -20.49 14.09 8.12
C ASN A 208 -20.71 13.09 6.96
N LEU A 209 -20.01 11.95 6.93
CA LEU A 209 -20.27 10.90 5.92
C LEU A 209 -21.74 10.43 5.91
N GLU A 210 -22.39 10.44 7.08
CA GLU A 210 -23.79 10.03 7.22
C GLU A 210 -24.72 10.94 6.39
N ASP A 211 -24.41 12.24 6.35
CA ASP A 211 -25.17 13.26 5.61
C ASP A 211 -24.91 13.24 4.09
N LEU A 212 -23.87 12.52 3.65
CA LEU A 212 -23.51 12.41 2.23
C LEU A 212 -24.67 11.85 1.41
N LYS A 213 -25.17 12.61 0.44
CA LYS A 213 -26.23 12.15 -0.47
C LYS A 213 -25.63 11.62 -1.76
N LEU A 214 -25.90 10.34 -2.05
CA LEU A 214 -25.67 9.78 -3.38
C LEU A 214 -26.99 9.79 -4.15
N THR A 215 -26.92 10.10 -5.45
CA THR A 215 -28.08 10.02 -6.32
C THR A 215 -28.62 8.60 -6.39
N ASP A 216 -29.95 8.45 -6.49
CA ASP A 216 -30.56 7.13 -6.67
C ASP A 216 -30.10 6.48 -7.97
N GLU A 217 -29.87 7.27 -9.02
CA GLU A 217 -29.32 6.79 -10.29
C GLU A 217 -27.95 6.12 -10.11
N LEU A 218 -27.03 6.78 -9.40
CA LEU A 218 -25.71 6.21 -9.11
C LEU A 218 -25.84 4.96 -8.23
N LYS A 219 -26.59 5.04 -7.12
CA LYS A 219 -26.78 3.88 -6.23
C LYS A 219 -27.33 2.67 -6.99
N ASN A 220 -28.36 2.88 -7.80
CA ASN A 220 -28.99 1.84 -8.59
C ASN A 220 -28.04 1.24 -9.61
N GLU A 221 -27.21 2.05 -10.29
CA GLU A 221 -26.23 1.53 -11.25
C GLU A 221 -25.12 0.73 -10.56
N ILE A 222 -24.66 1.15 -9.38
CA ILE A 222 -23.63 0.43 -8.60
C ILE A 222 -24.15 -0.90 -8.06
N LEU A 223 -25.38 -0.93 -7.56
CA LEU A 223 -25.99 -2.13 -6.97
C LEU A 223 -26.70 -3.03 -8.01
N LYS A 224 -26.79 -2.56 -9.25
CA LYS A 224 -27.45 -3.26 -10.36
C LYS A 224 -26.95 -4.69 -10.50
N ASP A 225 -27.88 -5.62 -10.68
CA ASP A 225 -27.62 -7.06 -10.87
C ASP A 225 -26.85 -7.74 -9.73
N MET A 226 -26.65 -7.08 -8.58
CA MET A 226 -25.99 -7.70 -7.42
C MET A 226 -26.88 -8.85 -6.89
N PRO A 227 -26.35 -10.08 -6.77
CA PRO A 227 -27.13 -11.17 -6.18
C PRO A 227 -27.45 -10.91 -4.70
N ASP A 228 -28.70 -11.15 -4.31
CA ASP A 228 -29.19 -10.92 -2.94
C ASP A 228 -28.51 -11.82 -1.89
N ASN A 229 -28.00 -12.98 -2.31
CA ASN A 229 -27.38 -13.96 -1.43
C ASN A 229 -25.89 -13.72 -1.15
N LEU A 230 -25.30 -12.63 -1.64
CA LEU A 230 -23.91 -12.31 -1.36
C LEU A 230 -23.72 -11.91 0.10
N ASN A 231 -22.69 -12.48 0.75
CA ASN A 231 -22.29 -12.04 2.07
C ASN A 231 -21.74 -10.58 2.04
N PRO A 232 -21.73 -9.85 3.17
CA PRO A 232 -21.31 -8.45 3.19
C PRO A 232 -19.91 -8.18 2.61
N ILE A 233 -18.95 -9.10 2.78
CA ILE A 233 -17.59 -8.95 2.24
C ILE A 233 -17.61 -8.98 0.71
N LYS A 234 -18.33 -9.95 0.13
CA LYS A 234 -18.49 -10.05 -1.33
C LYS A 234 -19.28 -8.87 -1.89
N ARG A 235 -20.27 -8.35 -1.17
CA ARG A 235 -21.00 -7.12 -1.55
C ARG A 235 -20.07 -5.91 -1.58
N ALA A 236 -19.20 -5.73 -0.59
CA ALA A 236 -18.21 -4.65 -0.59
C ALA A 236 -17.26 -4.72 -1.80
N ILE A 237 -16.75 -5.92 -2.11
CA ILE A 237 -15.90 -6.16 -3.30
C ILE A 237 -16.67 -5.85 -4.59
N TYR A 238 -17.92 -6.32 -4.71
CA TYR A 238 -18.77 -6.05 -5.87
C TYR A 238 -18.97 -4.54 -6.09
N ILE A 239 -19.27 -3.80 -5.02
CA ILE A 239 -19.46 -2.34 -5.04
C ILE A 239 -18.18 -1.64 -5.51
N TYR A 240 -17.01 -2.02 -4.99
CA TYR A 240 -15.73 -1.47 -5.44
C TYR A 240 -15.55 -1.62 -6.95
N ILE A 241 -15.77 -2.83 -7.47
CA ILE A 241 -15.63 -3.13 -8.90
C ILE A 241 -16.62 -2.31 -9.74
N LYS A 242 -17.88 -2.25 -9.32
CA LYS A 242 -18.92 -1.49 -10.02
C LYS A 242 -18.64 0.01 -9.99
N LEU A 243 -18.09 0.55 -8.90
CA LEU A 243 -17.63 1.94 -8.84
C LEU A 243 -16.52 2.19 -9.85
N CYS A 244 -15.51 1.33 -9.91
CA CYS A 244 -14.42 1.45 -10.89
C CYS A 244 -14.94 1.39 -12.34
N LYS A 245 -15.92 0.53 -12.63
CA LYS A 245 -16.52 0.41 -13.97
C LYS A 245 -17.42 1.60 -14.34
N THR A 246 -18.03 2.25 -13.34
CA THR A 246 -19.00 3.32 -13.55
C THR A 246 -18.33 4.69 -13.58
N LEU A 247 -17.38 4.95 -12.68
CA LEU A 247 -16.73 6.26 -12.52
C LEU A 247 -15.49 6.38 -13.40
N THR A 248 -15.20 7.60 -13.84
CA THR A 248 -13.99 7.99 -14.58
C THR A 248 -13.26 9.07 -13.79
N TYR A 249 -11.94 9.12 -13.86
CA TYR A 249 -11.21 10.17 -13.15
C TYR A 249 -11.48 11.55 -13.76
N ASP A 250 -11.68 12.58 -12.94
CA ASP A 250 -11.95 13.94 -13.42
C ASP A 250 -10.79 14.45 -14.30
N SER A 251 -11.11 14.70 -15.58
CA SER A 251 -10.12 15.04 -16.59
C SER A 251 -9.59 16.47 -16.44
N GLU A 252 -10.41 17.38 -15.93
CA GLU A 252 -10.03 18.78 -15.71
C GLU A 252 -9.11 18.89 -14.50
N PHE A 253 -9.43 18.18 -13.41
CA PHE A 253 -8.55 18.07 -12.24
C PHE A 253 -7.18 17.52 -12.62
N TYR A 254 -7.15 16.50 -13.47
CA TYR A 254 -5.90 15.96 -14.00
C TYR A 254 -5.18 16.97 -14.90
N ALA A 255 -5.87 17.64 -15.83
CA ALA A 255 -5.31 18.64 -16.75
C ALA A 255 -4.66 19.84 -16.04
N LEU A 256 -5.16 20.21 -14.86
CA LEU A 256 -4.64 21.30 -14.02
C LEU A 256 -3.44 20.87 -13.15
N GLY A 257 -2.89 19.67 -13.38
CA GLY A 257 -1.73 19.17 -12.63
C GLY A 257 -2.02 18.93 -11.15
N GLN A 258 -3.30 18.75 -10.78
CA GLN A 258 -3.74 18.55 -9.40
C GLN A 258 -3.39 19.74 -8.47
N GLY A 259 -3.15 20.91 -9.05
CA GLY A 259 -2.85 22.16 -8.33
C GLY A 259 -4.10 22.86 -7.79
N LEU A 260 -3.89 23.85 -6.91
CA LEU A 260 -4.92 24.54 -6.12
C LEU A 260 -6.15 25.05 -6.91
N ASN A 261 -5.98 25.44 -8.18
CA ASN A 261 -7.05 26.02 -8.99
C ASN A 261 -8.10 25.00 -9.44
N GLY A 262 -7.75 23.72 -9.60
CA GLY A 262 -8.69 22.65 -9.98
C GLY A 262 -9.39 22.00 -8.78
N VAL A 263 -8.92 22.27 -7.57
CA VAL A 263 -9.32 21.59 -6.34
C VAL A 263 -10.63 22.17 -5.78
N GLU A 264 -10.95 23.44 -6.04
CA GLU A 264 -12.10 24.16 -5.46
C GLU A 264 -13.42 23.38 -5.61
N LYS A 265 -13.71 22.85 -6.81
CA LYS A 265 -14.92 22.07 -7.09
C LYS A 265 -14.92 20.68 -6.44
N HIS A 266 -13.81 20.19 -5.89
CA HIS A 266 -13.75 18.89 -5.22
C HIS A 266 -13.53 18.99 -3.72
N ARG A 267 -13.36 20.20 -3.16
CA ARG A 267 -13.21 20.42 -1.71
C ARG A 267 -14.49 20.13 -0.92
N ASN A 268 -15.64 20.31 -1.57
CA ASN A 268 -16.93 20.14 -0.92
C ASN A 268 -17.44 18.73 -1.17
N ILE A 269 -17.51 17.93 -0.10
CA ILE A 269 -18.03 16.55 -0.14
C ILE A 269 -19.46 16.47 -0.69
N ASN A 270 -20.25 17.55 -0.55
CA ASN A 270 -21.61 17.60 -1.08
C ASN A 270 -21.65 17.52 -2.60
N ASN A 271 -20.56 17.84 -3.31
CA ASN A 271 -20.54 17.77 -4.77
C ASN A 271 -20.69 16.35 -5.31
N ILE A 272 -20.47 15.34 -4.46
CA ILE A 272 -20.79 13.93 -4.76
C ILE A 272 -22.27 13.75 -5.09
N GLU A 273 -23.17 14.62 -4.63
CA GLU A 273 -24.60 14.56 -4.95
C GLU A 273 -24.91 14.85 -6.43
N PHE A 274 -23.94 15.41 -7.17
CA PHE A 274 -24.06 15.65 -8.62
C PHE A 274 -23.45 14.53 -9.46
N ILE A 275 -22.81 13.53 -8.83
CA ILE A 275 -22.23 12.39 -9.53
C ILE A 275 -23.34 11.41 -9.90
N THR A 276 -23.43 11.10 -11.19
CA THR A 276 -24.40 10.17 -11.79
C THR A 276 -23.67 9.26 -12.79
N PRO A 277 -24.29 8.18 -13.29
CA PRO A 277 -23.71 7.40 -14.39
C PRO A 277 -23.45 8.22 -15.67
N SER A 278 -24.17 9.32 -15.89
CA SER A 278 -23.96 10.23 -17.03
C SER A 278 -22.99 11.37 -16.74
N ASN A 279 -22.88 11.80 -15.48
CA ASN A 279 -21.86 12.72 -14.96
C ASN A 279 -20.97 11.97 -13.95
N ASN A 280 -20.10 11.11 -14.48
CA ASN A 280 -19.42 10.07 -13.72
C ASN A 280 -17.96 10.40 -13.38
N GLU A 281 -17.55 11.66 -13.56
CA GLU A 281 -16.22 12.13 -13.22
C GLU A 281 -16.07 12.27 -11.70
N ALA A 282 -15.00 11.70 -11.15
CA ALA A 282 -14.70 11.74 -9.72
C ALA A 282 -13.18 11.73 -9.49
N ILE A 283 -12.72 12.32 -8.39
CA ILE A 283 -11.33 12.19 -7.93
C ILE A 283 -11.18 11.11 -6.84
N CYS A 284 -9.94 10.84 -6.42
CA CYS A 284 -9.64 9.83 -5.39
C CYS A 284 -10.41 10.05 -4.08
N TYR A 285 -10.58 11.33 -3.67
CA TYR A 285 -11.37 11.72 -2.49
C TYR A 285 -12.84 11.32 -2.61
N GLU A 286 -13.49 11.64 -3.72
CA GLU A 286 -14.92 11.38 -3.93
C GLU A 286 -15.19 9.89 -4.07
N PHE A 287 -14.32 9.16 -4.79
CA PHE A 287 -14.39 7.70 -4.86
C PHE A 287 -14.33 7.07 -3.47
N CYS A 288 -13.35 7.47 -2.64
CA CYS A 288 -13.20 6.94 -1.29
C CYS A 288 -14.40 7.27 -0.40
N ALA A 289 -14.97 8.47 -0.50
CA ALA A 289 -16.17 8.87 0.23
C ALA A 289 -17.41 8.05 -0.17
N ILE A 290 -17.65 7.87 -1.47
CA ILE A 290 -18.74 7.04 -1.98
C ILE A 290 -18.58 5.60 -1.50
N TYR A 291 -17.39 5.02 -1.65
CA TYR A 291 -17.12 3.65 -1.21
C TYR A 291 -17.26 3.49 0.31
N ALA A 292 -16.73 4.44 1.09
CA ALA A 292 -16.86 4.48 2.55
C ALA A 292 -18.32 4.46 3.00
N LYS A 293 -19.21 5.21 2.32
CA LYS A 293 -20.64 5.22 2.61
C LYS A 293 -21.25 3.82 2.41
N PHE A 294 -20.98 3.17 1.29
CA PHE A 294 -21.50 1.83 1.01
C PHE A 294 -21.01 0.78 2.02
N ILE A 295 -19.72 0.76 2.36
CA ILE A 295 -19.20 -0.24 3.31
C ILE A 295 -19.70 0.02 4.74
N LYS A 296 -19.99 1.27 5.10
CA LYS A 296 -20.66 1.63 6.35
C LYS A 296 -22.07 1.07 6.43
N GLU A 297 -22.85 1.19 5.35
CA GLU A 297 -24.18 0.59 5.24
C GLU A 297 -24.14 -0.95 5.31
N LEU A 298 -23.02 -1.57 4.91
CA LEU A 298 -22.77 -3.01 5.07
C LEU A 298 -22.29 -3.41 6.49
N GLY A 299 -22.13 -2.46 7.40
CA GLY A 299 -21.70 -2.68 8.79
C GLY A 299 -20.19 -2.70 9.00
N PHE A 300 -19.38 -2.27 8.03
CA PHE A 300 -17.93 -2.17 8.17
C PHE A 300 -17.49 -0.76 8.57
N ASP A 301 -16.41 -0.70 9.36
CA ASP A 301 -15.74 0.56 9.65
C ASP A 301 -14.57 0.80 8.69
N TYR A 302 -14.13 2.04 8.59
CA TYR A 302 -13.01 2.44 7.74
C TYR A 302 -12.16 3.53 8.39
N GLU A 303 -10.97 3.68 7.83
CA GLU A 303 -9.97 4.68 8.16
C GLU A 303 -9.49 5.31 6.85
N LEU A 304 -9.29 6.62 6.89
CA LEU A 304 -8.63 7.36 5.82
C LEU A 304 -7.14 7.37 6.09
N ASP A 305 -6.36 7.02 5.08
CA ASP A 305 -4.91 7.17 5.14
C ASP A 305 -4.52 8.44 4.38
N GLY A 306 -3.88 9.36 5.10
CA GLY A 306 -3.49 10.67 4.59
C GLY A 306 -3.53 11.78 5.64
N ASP A 307 -2.78 12.83 5.39
CA ASP A 307 -2.82 14.07 6.18
C ASP A 307 -4.10 14.86 5.82
N PRO A 308 -4.97 15.21 6.80
CA PRO A 308 -6.18 15.99 6.56
C PRO A 308 -5.92 17.31 5.80
N LEU A 309 -4.78 17.96 6.06
CA LEU A 309 -4.38 19.17 5.36
C LEU A 309 -3.95 18.87 3.92
N GLY A 310 -3.34 17.71 3.69
CA GLY A 310 -3.02 17.19 2.37
C GLY A 310 -4.24 16.88 1.51
N MET A 311 -5.33 16.38 2.12
CA MET A 311 -6.58 16.07 1.42
C MET A 311 -7.23 17.33 0.83
N MET A 312 -7.20 18.46 1.55
CA MET A 312 -7.71 19.76 1.05
C MET A 312 -6.84 20.41 -0.05
N LEU A 313 -5.61 19.91 -0.22
CA LEU A 313 -4.60 20.40 -1.15
C LEU A 313 -4.38 19.47 -2.35
N GLY A 314 -5.29 18.52 -2.59
CA GLY A 314 -5.22 17.62 -3.75
C GLY A 314 -4.23 16.46 -3.61
N LYS A 315 -3.77 16.12 -2.40
CA LYS A 315 -2.97 14.90 -2.22
C LYS A 315 -3.83 13.65 -2.35
N HIS A 316 -3.25 12.60 -2.93
CA HIS A 316 -3.88 11.30 -3.14
C HIS A 316 -4.46 10.71 -1.84
N GLN A 317 -5.65 10.13 -1.94
CA GLN A 317 -6.37 9.53 -0.82
C GLN A 317 -6.69 8.06 -1.09
N TYR A 318 -6.47 7.23 -0.08
CA TYR A 318 -6.84 5.82 -0.08
C TYR A 318 -7.46 5.44 1.26
N LEU A 319 -8.20 4.34 1.26
CA LEU A 319 -9.01 3.89 2.39
C LEU A 319 -8.50 2.56 2.94
N LYS A 320 -8.46 2.43 4.26
CA LYS A 320 -8.19 1.18 4.95
C LYS A 320 -9.44 0.72 5.68
N THR A 321 -9.79 -0.55 5.55
CA THR A 321 -10.99 -1.09 6.21
C THR A 321 -10.76 -2.52 6.66
N LEU A 322 -11.51 -2.93 7.68
CA LEU A 322 -11.58 -4.31 8.12
C LEU A 322 -12.87 -4.95 7.58
N LEU A 323 -12.76 -5.68 6.48
CA LEU A 323 -13.87 -6.45 5.91
C LEU A 323 -13.91 -7.84 6.57
N GLY A 324 -14.60 -7.95 7.69
CA GLY A 324 -14.64 -9.16 8.50
C GLY A 324 -13.27 -9.45 9.14
N LYS A 325 -12.53 -10.44 8.64
CA LYS A 325 -11.16 -10.75 9.10
C LYS A 325 -10.06 -10.17 8.19
N TYR A 326 -10.43 -9.59 7.06
CA TYR A 326 -9.48 -9.11 6.05
C TYR A 326 -9.21 -7.62 6.29
N PHE A 327 -7.95 -7.28 6.57
CA PHE A 327 -7.48 -5.91 6.59
C PHE A 327 -7.17 -5.50 5.15
N VAL A 328 -7.90 -4.53 4.62
CA VAL A 328 -7.91 -4.21 3.19
C VAL A 328 -7.51 -2.77 2.96
N SER A 329 -6.63 -2.55 1.98
CA SER A 329 -6.36 -1.23 1.40
C SER A 329 -7.15 -1.06 0.11
N ILE A 330 -7.71 0.13 -0.08
CA ILE A 330 -8.54 0.52 -1.21
C ILE A 330 -7.96 1.79 -1.83
N ASP A 331 -7.43 1.67 -3.03
CA ASP A 331 -6.86 2.73 -3.83
C ASP A 331 -7.31 2.58 -5.29
N SER A 332 -8.37 3.28 -5.69
CA SER A 332 -8.88 3.22 -7.07
C SER A 332 -7.97 3.89 -8.09
N VAL A 333 -6.96 4.66 -7.65
CA VAL A 333 -6.13 5.53 -8.47
C VAL A 333 -4.64 5.31 -8.16
N THR A 334 -4.20 4.04 -8.10
CA THR A 334 -2.77 3.68 -8.03
C THR A 334 -1.93 4.41 -9.09
N SER A 335 -2.56 4.73 -10.21
CA SER A 335 -2.19 5.76 -11.16
C SER A 335 -3.45 6.36 -11.79
N VAL A 336 -3.46 7.67 -12.10
CA VAL A 336 -4.62 8.30 -12.76
C VAL A 336 -4.96 7.62 -14.09
N LEU A 337 -3.96 7.30 -14.90
CA LEU A 337 -4.18 6.68 -16.23
C LEU A 337 -4.28 5.15 -16.18
N TYR A 338 -3.69 4.50 -15.18
CA TYR A 338 -3.56 3.03 -15.12
C TYR A 338 -4.22 2.39 -13.90
N GLY A 339 -5.00 3.16 -13.14
CA GLY A 339 -5.70 2.68 -11.95
C GLY A 339 -6.88 1.77 -12.28
N ASP A 340 -7.55 1.32 -11.23
CA ASP A 340 -8.62 0.33 -11.34
C ASP A 340 -9.87 0.88 -12.06
N MET A 341 -10.08 2.21 -12.06
CA MET A 341 -11.10 2.85 -12.90
C MET A 341 -10.91 2.50 -14.39
N THR A 342 -9.69 2.61 -14.92
CA THR A 342 -9.39 2.26 -16.32
C THR A 342 -9.35 0.74 -16.51
N ARG A 343 -8.64 0.03 -15.63
CA ARG A 343 -8.44 -1.44 -15.74
C ARG A 343 -9.76 -2.21 -15.71
N SER A 344 -10.68 -1.78 -14.86
CA SER A 344 -11.98 -2.45 -14.70
C SER A 344 -12.86 -2.38 -15.95
N LYS A 345 -12.84 -1.24 -16.66
CA LYS A 345 -13.54 -1.05 -17.94
C LYS A 345 -12.90 -1.87 -19.07
N LEU A 346 -11.60 -2.12 -18.98
CA LEU A 346 -10.83 -2.99 -19.89
C LEU A 346 -10.87 -4.47 -19.50
N ASN A 347 -11.58 -4.84 -18.43
CA ASN A 347 -11.67 -6.19 -17.87
C ASN A 347 -10.29 -6.79 -17.51
N GLN A 348 -9.39 -5.96 -17.00
CA GLN A 348 -8.04 -6.34 -16.55
C GLN A 348 -8.00 -6.67 -15.05
N PRO A 349 -6.96 -7.37 -14.57
CA PRO A 349 -6.75 -7.57 -13.14
C PRO A 349 -6.68 -6.24 -12.37
N LEU A 350 -7.38 -6.22 -11.24
CA LEU A 350 -7.44 -5.09 -10.31
C LEU A 350 -6.22 -5.09 -9.40
N GLU A 351 -5.69 -3.90 -9.11
CA GLU A 351 -4.49 -3.68 -8.28
C GLU A 351 -4.77 -2.77 -7.08
N GLY A 352 -5.93 -2.12 -7.04
CA GLY A 352 -6.31 -1.12 -6.06
C GLY A 352 -6.98 -1.67 -4.80
N ILE A 353 -7.45 -2.92 -4.82
CA ILE A 353 -8.08 -3.58 -3.67
C ILE A 353 -7.19 -4.72 -3.16
N ASN A 354 -6.51 -4.50 -2.03
CA ASN A 354 -5.44 -5.39 -1.54
C ASN A 354 -5.65 -5.85 -0.10
N CYS A 355 -5.52 -7.16 0.13
CA CYS A 355 -5.47 -7.74 1.47
C CYS A 355 -4.08 -7.54 2.10
N LEU A 356 -4.03 -6.78 3.19
CA LEU A 356 -2.82 -6.44 3.95
C LEU A 356 -2.49 -7.45 5.06
N ASN A 357 -3.35 -8.44 5.34
CA ASN A 357 -3.03 -9.53 6.29
C ASN A 357 -1.68 -10.16 5.96
N LYS A 358 -0.90 -10.53 6.97
CA LYS A 358 0.37 -11.26 6.76
C LYS A 358 0.12 -12.65 6.21
N SER A 359 -0.89 -13.33 6.74
CA SER A 359 -1.26 -14.68 6.34
C SER A 359 -1.49 -14.79 4.83
N THR A 360 -0.70 -15.64 4.19
CA THR A 360 -0.80 -15.97 2.77
C THR A 360 -2.15 -16.64 2.48
N LYS A 361 -2.65 -17.47 3.40
CA LYS A 361 -3.98 -18.09 3.29
C LYS A 361 -5.08 -17.02 3.22
N SER A 362 -5.10 -16.05 4.14
CA SER A 362 -6.11 -14.98 4.12
C SER A 362 -6.02 -14.12 2.86
N LYS A 363 -4.80 -13.80 2.39
CA LYS A 363 -4.60 -13.08 1.12
C LYS A 363 -5.19 -13.84 -0.07
N ASN A 364 -4.91 -15.14 -0.17
CA ASN A 364 -5.40 -15.97 -1.26
C ASN A 364 -6.93 -16.12 -1.23
N GLU A 365 -7.52 -16.34 -0.05
CA GLU A 365 -8.98 -16.38 0.11
C GLU A 365 -9.64 -15.07 -0.35
N PHE A 366 -9.06 -13.92 0.01
CA PHE A 366 -9.57 -12.62 -0.40
C PHE A 366 -9.44 -12.39 -1.92
N ASN A 367 -8.29 -12.73 -2.50
CA ASN A 367 -8.07 -12.61 -3.94
C ASN A 367 -8.99 -13.52 -4.76
N LEU A 368 -9.33 -14.70 -4.25
CA LEU A 368 -10.33 -15.57 -4.86
C LEU A 368 -11.70 -14.90 -4.87
N MET A 369 -12.10 -14.23 -3.78
CA MET A 369 -13.37 -13.48 -3.75
C MET A 369 -13.38 -12.29 -4.71
N ILE A 370 -12.26 -11.56 -4.86
CA ILE A 370 -12.12 -10.52 -5.89
C ILE A 370 -12.33 -11.13 -7.28
N THR A 371 -11.62 -12.21 -7.58
CA THR A 371 -11.69 -12.87 -8.89
C THR A 371 -13.11 -13.38 -9.19
N GLU A 372 -13.78 -13.95 -8.19
CA GLU A 372 -15.16 -14.43 -8.29
C GLU A 372 -16.13 -13.28 -8.60
N MET A 373 -16.11 -12.20 -7.82
CA MET A 373 -17.00 -11.05 -8.02
C MET A 373 -16.72 -10.32 -9.33
N TYR A 374 -15.44 -10.21 -9.71
CA TYR A 374 -15.06 -9.59 -10.97
C TYR A 374 -15.55 -10.41 -12.16
N SER A 375 -15.39 -11.73 -12.12
CA SER A 375 -15.88 -12.63 -13.17
C SER A 375 -17.41 -12.60 -13.27
N LEU A 376 -18.11 -12.52 -12.13
CA LEU A 376 -19.56 -12.36 -12.08
C LEU A 376 -20.02 -11.10 -12.84
N ILE A 377 -19.43 -9.93 -12.53
CA ILE A 377 -19.79 -8.66 -13.16
C ILE A 377 -19.49 -8.69 -14.67
N VAL A 378 -18.32 -9.20 -15.07
CA VAL A 378 -17.97 -9.32 -16.49
C VAL A 378 -18.97 -10.21 -17.24
N ASN A 379 -19.44 -11.30 -16.64
CA ASN A 379 -20.44 -12.18 -17.26
C ASN A 379 -21.82 -11.51 -17.36
N GLN A 380 -22.23 -10.73 -16.35
CA GLN A 380 -23.47 -9.95 -16.39
C GLN A 380 -23.46 -8.92 -17.52
N GLU A 381 -22.32 -8.31 -17.80
CA GLU A 381 -22.15 -7.37 -18.92
C GLU A 381 -22.18 -8.05 -20.28
N LYS A 382 -21.55 -9.23 -20.41
CA LYS A 382 -21.55 -10.02 -21.66
C LYS A 382 -22.95 -10.51 -22.04
N ASN A 383 -23.72 -10.98 -21.07
CA ASN A 383 -25.08 -11.47 -21.33
C ASN A 383 -26.05 -10.35 -21.76
N LYS A 384 -25.65 -9.07 -21.64
CA LYS A 384 -26.42 -7.89 -22.07
C LYS A 384 -25.98 -7.34 -23.43
N LYS A 385 -24.84 -7.80 -23.96
CA LYS A 385 -24.30 -7.40 -25.26
C LYS A 385 -24.23 -8.64 -26.15
N GLU A 386 -25.30 -8.89 -26.92
CA GLU A 386 -25.21 -9.76 -28.09
C GLU A 386 -24.05 -9.25 -28.97
N ASP A 387 -23.06 -10.11 -29.21
CA ASP A 387 -21.88 -9.86 -30.02
C ASP A 387 -21.00 -8.65 -29.65
N TYR A 388 -20.14 -8.83 -28.64
CA TYR A 388 -18.77 -8.31 -28.73
C TYR A 388 -17.76 -9.45 -28.59
N THR A 389 -17.01 -9.65 -29.66
CA THR A 389 -15.95 -10.64 -29.82
C THR A 389 -14.89 -10.50 -28.74
N ASN A 390 -15.08 -11.20 -27.62
CA ASN A 390 -14.16 -12.07 -26.91
C ASN A 390 -12.64 -11.74 -26.89
N LEU A 391 -12.15 -10.51 -27.06
CA LEU A 391 -10.74 -10.12 -27.03
C LEU A 391 -10.52 -9.15 -25.87
N THR A 392 -10.40 -9.70 -24.66
CA THR A 392 -9.85 -8.98 -23.51
C THR A 392 -8.42 -8.52 -23.81
N PHE A 393 -7.93 -7.48 -23.14
CA PHE A 393 -6.52 -7.08 -23.21
C PHE A 393 -5.58 -8.28 -22.95
N ASP A 394 -6.01 -9.24 -22.12
CA ASP A 394 -5.32 -10.53 -21.91
C ASP A 394 -5.18 -11.39 -23.16
N LYS A 395 -6.08 -11.30 -24.15
CA LYS A 395 -5.89 -11.99 -25.44
C LYS A 395 -4.91 -11.23 -26.34
N LEU A 396 -4.90 -9.90 -26.33
CA LEU A 396 -3.83 -9.12 -26.97
C LEU A 396 -2.47 -9.40 -26.32
N PHE A 397 -2.43 -9.56 -24.99
CA PHE A 397 -1.23 -9.88 -24.22
C PHE A 397 -0.80 -11.35 -24.36
N LYS A 398 -1.74 -12.31 -24.44
CA LYS A 398 -1.45 -13.73 -24.70
C LYS A 398 -1.03 -13.98 -26.16
N GLN A 399 -1.59 -13.25 -27.12
CA GLN A 399 -1.07 -13.24 -28.50
C GLN A 399 0.36 -12.67 -28.57
N ASN A 400 0.74 -11.80 -27.63
CA ASN A 400 2.08 -11.23 -27.49
C ASN A 400 3.16 -12.21 -27.00
N LYS A 401 2.79 -13.42 -26.56
CA LYS A 401 3.76 -14.49 -26.26
C LYS A 401 4.16 -15.31 -27.49
N ASN A 402 3.57 -15.05 -28.65
CA ASN A 402 3.97 -15.65 -29.93
C ASN A 402 4.61 -14.58 -30.82
N ASP A 403 5.54 -14.99 -31.69
CA ASP A 403 6.25 -14.18 -32.68
C ASP A 403 5.37 -13.38 -33.68
N ASP A 404 4.05 -13.34 -33.50
CA ASP A 404 3.08 -12.76 -34.44
C ASP A 404 3.12 -11.22 -34.51
N ILE A 405 3.42 -10.50 -33.42
CA ILE A 405 3.51 -9.02 -33.46
C ILE A 405 4.74 -8.53 -34.24
N LYS A 406 5.80 -9.35 -34.35
CA LYS A 406 6.95 -9.06 -35.22
C LYS A 406 6.59 -9.08 -36.71
N ASN A 407 5.52 -9.79 -37.08
CA ASN A 407 5.07 -9.89 -38.46
C ASN A 407 4.25 -8.67 -38.91
N TYR A 408 3.79 -7.83 -37.98
CA TYR A 408 3.09 -6.59 -38.32
C TYR A 408 4.09 -5.49 -38.66
N THR A 409 3.86 -4.82 -39.79
CA THR A 409 4.60 -3.60 -40.10
C THR A 409 4.27 -2.49 -39.09
N PHE A 410 5.16 -1.50 -38.97
CA PHE A 410 4.91 -0.34 -38.12
C PHE A 410 3.57 0.35 -38.44
N VAL A 411 3.25 0.49 -39.73
CA VAL A 411 1.98 1.06 -40.21
C VAL A 411 0.78 0.21 -39.78
N ASP A 412 0.87 -1.11 -39.86
CA ASP A 412 -0.22 -1.98 -39.44
C ASP A 412 -0.44 -1.93 -37.92
N LYS A 413 0.63 -1.76 -37.13
CA LYS A 413 0.52 -1.52 -35.68
C LYS A 413 -0.21 -0.21 -35.37
N ILE A 414 0.04 0.86 -36.12
CA ILE A 414 -0.67 2.14 -35.96
C ILE A 414 -2.16 1.98 -36.32
N LYS A 415 -2.48 1.32 -37.44
CA LYS A 415 -3.88 1.03 -37.81
C LYS A 415 -4.59 0.21 -36.74
N LEU A 416 -3.91 -0.80 -36.19
CA LEU A 416 -4.44 -1.64 -35.12
C LEU A 416 -4.66 -0.84 -33.84
N LEU A 417 -3.74 0.05 -33.47
CA LEU A 417 -3.89 0.95 -32.33
C LEU A 417 -5.14 1.83 -32.47
N LEU A 418 -5.31 2.51 -33.61
CA LEU A 418 -6.46 3.39 -33.87
C LEU A 418 -7.77 2.60 -33.86
N LYS A 419 -7.78 1.45 -34.54
CA LYS A 419 -8.94 0.54 -34.51
C LYS A 419 -9.31 0.17 -33.08
N LYS A 420 -8.33 -0.26 -32.28
CA LYS A 420 -8.55 -0.71 -30.90
C LYS A 420 -8.98 0.42 -29.97
N ALA A 421 -8.39 1.61 -30.09
CA ALA A 421 -8.80 2.78 -29.32
C ALA A 421 -10.28 3.14 -29.57
N ASN A 422 -10.77 2.95 -30.79
CA ASN A 422 -12.15 3.22 -31.18
C ASN A 422 -13.14 2.07 -30.87
N GLU A 423 -12.67 0.86 -30.58
CA GLU A 423 -13.54 -0.30 -30.30
C GLU A 423 -14.27 -0.18 -28.96
N TYR A 424 -13.65 0.48 -27.98
CA TYR A 424 -14.26 0.73 -26.67
C TYR A 424 -14.78 2.17 -26.62
N ASN A 425 -16.00 2.36 -26.14
CA ASN A 425 -16.58 3.68 -25.86
C ASN A 425 -15.99 4.29 -24.56
N LEU A 426 -14.66 4.27 -24.43
CA LEU A 426 -13.95 4.93 -23.33
C LEU A 426 -13.85 6.42 -23.62
N LYS A 427 -13.91 7.23 -22.57
CA LYS A 427 -13.78 8.68 -22.66
C LYS A 427 -12.54 9.15 -21.89
N THR A 428 -12.05 10.32 -22.27
CA THR A 428 -11.05 11.10 -21.51
C THR A 428 -9.90 10.27 -20.94
N ILE A 429 -9.78 10.20 -19.61
CA ILE A 429 -8.67 9.56 -18.87
C ILE A 429 -8.60 8.07 -19.18
N ASP A 430 -9.73 7.38 -19.23
CA ASP A 430 -9.75 5.93 -19.48
C ASP A 430 -9.24 5.61 -20.89
N LEU A 431 -9.64 6.43 -21.88
CA LEU A 431 -9.20 6.28 -23.27
C LEU A 431 -7.70 6.53 -23.42
N PHE A 432 -7.18 7.60 -22.81
CA PHE A 432 -5.75 7.89 -22.87
C PHE A 432 -4.90 6.86 -22.12
N GLY A 433 -5.41 6.36 -20.99
CA GLY A 433 -4.81 5.21 -20.29
C GLY A 433 -4.74 3.99 -21.19
N TYR A 434 -5.83 3.67 -21.88
CA TYR A 434 -5.88 2.55 -22.81
C TYR A 434 -4.93 2.73 -24.02
N ILE A 435 -4.86 3.92 -24.62
CA ILE A 435 -3.93 4.23 -25.71
C ILE A 435 -2.48 3.98 -25.27
N LYS A 436 -2.07 4.46 -24.09
CA LYS A 436 -0.71 4.22 -23.59
C LYS A 436 -0.43 2.73 -23.37
N GLN A 437 -1.42 1.97 -22.88
CA GLN A 437 -1.29 0.52 -22.74
C GLN A 437 -1.16 -0.18 -24.10
N LEU A 438 -1.97 0.21 -25.10
CA LEU A 438 -1.87 -0.30 -26.46
C LEU A 438 -0.49 -0.01 -27.08
N ILE A 439 0.06 1.19 -26.88
CA ILE A 439 1.42 1.52 -27.34
C ILE A 439 2.44 0.58 -26.69
N SER A 440 2.34 0.36 -25.38
CA SER A 440 3.25 -0.52 -24.65
C SER A 440 3.25 -1.95 -25.18
N VAL A 441 2.07 -2.44 -25.59
CA VAL A 441 1.81 -3.81 -26.07
C VAL A 441 2.16 -4.00 -27.55
N LEU A 442 1.80 -3.04 -28.42
CA LEU A 442 1.91 -3.19 -29.88
C LEU A 442 3.30 -2.88 -30.41
N PHE A 443 4.05 -2.00 -29.74
CA PHE A 443 5.34 -1.49 -30.22
C PHE A 443 6.50 -1.98 -29.34
N THR A 444 7.59 -2.35 -30.02
CA THR A 444 8.85 -2.74 -29.39
C THR A 444 9.48 -1.57 -28.63
N THR A 445 10.41 -1.85 -27.72
CA THR A 445 11.15 -0.80 -27.00
C THR A 445 11.82 0.18 -27.96
N ASN A 446 12.47 -0.32 -29.01
CA ASN A 446 13.10 0.52 -30.04
C ASN A 446 12.08 1.42 -30.77
N GLU A 447 10.92 0.87 -31.16
CA GLU A 447 9.86 1.67 -31.80
C GLU A 447 9.29 2.73 -30.85
N LYS A 448 9.13 2.45 -29.56
CA LYS A 448 8.63 3.43 -28.57
C LYS A 448 9.62 4.56 -28.30
N GLU A 449 10.92 4.28 -28.42
CA GLU A 449 11.96 5.29 -28.25
C GLU A 449 12.12 6.17 -29.50
N ASN A 450 12.06 5.55 -30.68
CA ASN A 450 12.50 6.16 -31.94
C ASN A 450 11.39 6.43 -32.97
N ASN A 451 10.22 5.80 -32.86
CA ASN A 451 9.19 5.85 -33.91
C ASN A 451 7.83 6.33 -33.43
N VAL A 452 7.40 6.01 -32.21
CA VAL A 452 6.07 6.39 -31.72
C VAL A 452 6.13 6.86 -30.26
N LYS A 453 5.60 8.06 -30.02
CA LYS A 453 5.40 8.61 -28.67
C LYS A 453 3.97 9.12 -28.53
N PHE A 454 3.48 9.08 -27.30
CA PHE A 454 2.17 9.61 -26.96
C PHE A 454 2.22 10.41 -25.68
N SER A 455 1.94 11.70 -25.81
CA SER A 455 1.98 12.68 -24.71
C SER A 455 0.56 13.11 -24.38
N VAL A 456 0.17 13.06 -23.11
CA VAL A 456 -1.09 13.63 -22.63
C VAL A 456 -0.78 15.03 -22.11
N ILE A 457 -1.53 16.01 -22.57
CA ILE A 457 -1.29 17.43 -22.34
C ILE A 457 -2.59 18.13 -21.95
N SER A 458 -2.45 19.28 -21.32
CA SER A 458 -3.54 20.18 -20.98
C SER A 458 -3.88 21.04 -22.20
N ASP A 459 -5.16 21.16 -22.54
CA ASP A 459 -5.68 21.91 -23.70
C ASP A 459 -6.71 22.94 -23.26
N LYS A 460 -6.34 24.22 -23.34
CA LYS A 460 -7.18 25.37 -22.99
C LYS A 460 -7.89 25.97 -24.21
N LYS A 461 -7.60 25.48 -25.42
CA LYS A 461 -8.20 25.99 -26.65
C LYS A 461 -9.47 25.24 -27.01
N ARG A 462 -9.45 23.92 -26.86
CA ARG A 462 -10.51 22.99 -27.31
C ARG A 462 -11.30 22.47 -26.13
N VAL A 463 -11.78 23.40 -25.30
CA VAL A 463 -12.40 23.08 -24.01
C VAL A 463 -13.89 22.82 -24.20
N ASN A 464 -14.39 21.78 -23.55
CA ASN A 464 -15.81 21.48 -23.49
C ASN A 464 -16.58 22.57 -22.73
N LYS A 465 -17.87 22.72 -23.06
CA LYS A 465 -18.77 23.58 -22.27
C LYS A 465 -18.75 23.19 -20.79
N GLY A 466 -18.44 24.15 -19.93
CA GLY A 466 -18.48 23.97 -18.47
C GLY A 466 -17.15 23.54 -17.83
N LYS A 467 -16.07 23.44 -18.59
CA LYS A 467 -14.70 23.25 -18.08
C LYS A 467 -13.84 24.49 -18.42
N ASP A 468 -12.82 24.74 -17.62
CA ASP A 468 -11.79 25.75 -17.88
C ASP A 468 -10.65 25.17 -18.73
N VAL A 469 -10.45 23.85 -18.64
CA VAL A 469 -9.41 23.13 -19.39
C VAL A 469 -9.81 21.67 -19.60
N THR A 470 -9.31 21.06 -20.68
CA THR A 470 -9.43 19.61 -20.91
C THR A 470 -8.06 18.98 -21.16
N ILE A 471 -8.06 17.69 -21.46
CA ILE A 471 -6.87 16.94 -21.86
C ILE A 471 -6.94 16.55 -23.34
N SER A 472 -5.79 16.70 -24.00
CA SER A 472 -5.56 16.24 -25.36
C SER A 472 -4.36 15.28 -25.39
N GLY A 473 -4.34 14.39 -26.36
CA GLY A 473 -3.22 13.51 -26.66
C GLY A 473 -2.46 13.97 -27.89
N VAL A 474 -1.13 13.91 -27.87
CA VAL A 474 -0.31 14.14 -29.06
C VAL A 474 0.41 12.85 -29.40
N PHE A 475 0.08 12.27 -30.55
CA PHE A 475 0.91 11.24 -31.17
C PHE A 475 2.05 11.90 -31.92
N THR A 476 3.26 11.46 -31.64
CA THR A 476 4.45 11.76 -32.45
C THR A 476 4.86 10.50 -33.18
N ILE A 477 4.79 10.52 -34.50
CA ILE A 477 5.15 9.38 -35.36
C ILE A 477 6.37 9.78 -36.19
N MET A 478 7.47 9.07 -36.03
CA MET A 478 8.74 9.31 -36.73
C MET A 478 8.99 8.19 -37.74
N GLU A 479 9.09 8.56 -39.01
CA GLU A 479 9.36 7.68 -40.15
C GLU A 479 10.54 8.22 -40.94
N GLY A 480 11.73 7.67 -40.67
CA GLY A 480 12.99 8.22 -41.19
C GLY A 480 13.24 9.63 -40.66
N GLU A 481 13.45 10.59 -41.56
CA GLU A 481 13.63 12.01 -41.21
C GLU A 481 12.32 12.78 -41.02
N LYS A 482 11.18 12.17 -41.36
CA LYS A 482 9.86 12.82 -41.26
C LYS A 482 9.25 12.54 -39.90
N THR A 483 8.73 13.59 -39.28
CA THR A 483 7.95 13.49 -38.04
C THR A 483 6.55 14.04 -38.26
N PHE A 484 5.54 13.27 -37.88
CA PHE A 484 4.14 13.63 -37.94
C PHE A 484 3.60 13.84 -36.53
N TYR A 485 2.89 14.94 -36.33
CA TYR A 485 2.22 15.27 -35.06
C TYR A 485 0.71 15.20 -35.27
N LEU A 486 0.06 14.28 -34.54
CA LEU A 486 -1.39 14.15 -34.55
C LEU A 486 -1.93 14.51 -33.18
N LEU A 487 -2.65 15.61 -33.10
CA LEU A 487 -3.37 16.02 -31.91
C LEU A 487 -4.73 15.31 -31.88
N PHE A 488 -5.02 14.67 -30.76
CA PHE A 488 -6.25 13.92 -30.52
C PHE A 488 -6.97 14.49 -29.30
N ASN A 489 -8.18 15.04 -29.50
CA ASN A 489 -9.08 15.42 -28.42
C ASN A 489 -10.15 14.33 -28.25
N ALA A 490 -10.14 13.66 -27.10
CA ALA A 490 -11.04 12.55 -26.82
C ALA A 490 -12.51 12.97 -26.67
N ASP A 491 -12.77 14.22 -26.28
CA ASP A 491 -14.11 14.74 -26.06
C ASP A 491 -14.80 15.15 -27.37
N GLU A 492 -14.02 15.70 -28.30
CA GLU A 492 -14.50 16.11 -29.62
C GLU A 492 -14.38 15.00 -30.68
N GLY A 493 -13.66 13.91 -30.37
CA GLY A 493 -13.34 12.86 -31.34
C GLY A 493 -12.47 13.35 -32.51
N LEU A 494 -11.80 14.49 -32.33
CA LEU A 494 -11.05 15.17 -33.39
C LEU A 494 -9.60 14.70 -33.40
N LEU A 495 -9.15 14.21 -34.55
CA LEU A 495 -7.75 13.92 -34.86
C LEU A 495 -7.26 14.93 -35.90
N ILE A 496 -6.33 15.80 -35.49
CA ILE A 496 -5.83 16.92 -36.30
C ILE A 496 -4.33 16.72 -36.54
N SER A 497 -3.91 16.74 -37.80
CA SER A 497 -2.50 16.81 -38.14
C SER A 497 -1.99 18.24 -37.99
N LEU A 498 -0.88 18.42 -37.28
CA LEU A 498 -0.24 19.73 -37.07
C LEU A 498 1.21 19.71 -37.56
N SER A 499 1.70 20.85 -38.04
CA SER A 499 3.14 21.05 -38.21
C SER A 499 3.80 21.26 -36.85
N ILE A 500 5.13 21.14 -36.80
CA ILE A 500 5.88 21.43 -35.57
C ILE A 500 5.73 22.90 -35.17
N GLU A 501 5.73 23.82 -36.13
CA GLU A 501 5.56 25.26 -35.87
C GLU A 501 4.18 25.57 -35.30
N ASP A 502 3.12 24.95 -35.83
CA ASP A 502 1.77 25.12 -35.31
C ASP A 502 1.66 24.60 -33.88
N LEU A 503 2.21 23.42 -33.61
CA LEU A 503 2.22 22.83 -32.28
C LEU A 503 3.00 23.70 -31.30
N ASP A 504 4.20 24.14 -31.66
CA ASP A 504 5.05 25.02 -30.84
C ASP A 504 4.38 26.37 -30.56
N ASN A 505 3.69 26.94 -31.55
CA ASN A 505 2.90 28.16 -31.36
C ASN A 505 1.78 27.99 -30.34
N LEU A 506 1.11 26.83 -30.28
CA LEU A 506 0.08 26.55 -29.27
C LEU A 506 0.69 26.50 -27.86
N PHE A 507 1.88 25.91 -27.70
CA PHE A 507 2.60 25.88 -26.42
C PHE A 507 3.09 27.29 -26.00
N LYS A 508 3.64 28.06 -26.93
CA LYS A 508 4.11 29.43 -26.66
C LYS A 508 2.99 30.39 -26.26
N LYS A 509 1.77 30.16 -26.76
CA LYS A 509 0.57 30.92 -26.41
C LYS A 509 -0.11 30.43 -25.12
N ASP A 510 0.42 29.42 -24.46
CA ASP A 510 -0.20 28.76 -23.29
C ASP A 510 -1.60 28.18 -23.61
N GLU A 511 -1.88 27.90 -24.89
CA GLU A 511 -3.09 27.20 -25.34
C GLU A 511 -2.98 25.68 -25.09
N LEU A 512 -1.74 25.16 -25.15
CA LEU A 512 -1.38 23.80 -24.75
C LEU A 512 -0.28 23.85 -23.68
N SER A 513 -0.33 22.96 -22.70
CA SER A 513 0.71 22.87 -21.68
C SER A 513 0.95 21.44 -21.19
N TYR A 514 2.15 21.16 -20.70
CA TYR A 514 2.44 19.87 -20.06
C TYR A 514 1.77 19.82 -18.69
N ILE A 515 1.07 18.71 -18.40
CA ILE A 515 0.31 18.53 -17.15
C ILE A 515 1.25 18.46 -15.93
N ASP A 516 2.40 17.80 -16.07
CA ASP A 516 3.42 17.75 -15.02
C ASP A 516 4.85 17.72 -15.60
N LYS A 517 5.85 17.79 -14.72
CA LYS A 517 7.28 17.71 -15.10
C LYS A 517 7.68 16.33 -15.65
N GLN A 518 6.93 15.27 -15.35
CA GLN A 518 7.23 13.89 -15.73
C GLN A 518 6.54 13.46 -17.02
N SER A 519 5.68 14.31 -17.58
CA SER A 519 4.95 14.08 -18.81
C SER A 519 5.94 13.84 -19.95
N THR A 520 5.67 12.79 -20.73
CA THR A 520 6.48 12.45 -21.91
C THR A 520 6.60 13.69 -22.80
N LYS A 521 7.81 14.19 -22.97
CA LYS A 521 8.07 15.38 -23.79
C LYS A 521 7.84 15.06 -25.25
N ILE A 522 7.21 16.00 -25.94
CA ILE A 522 6.99 15.93 -27.38
C ILE A 522 8.32 16.33 -28.05
N PRO A 523 8.94 15.44 -28.87
CA PRO A 523 10.16 15.78 -29.60
C PRO A 523 10.00 17.06 -30.42
N GLY A 524 11.03 17.91 -30.45
CA GLY A 524 11.02 19.16 -31.20
C GLY A 524 10.29 20.35 -30.54
N ILE A 525 9.63 20.14 -29.38
CA ILE A 525 8.97 21.21 -28.62
C ILE A 525 9.80 21.55 -27.38
N ASP A 526 10.53 22.66 -27.43
CA ASP A 526 11.34 23.18 -26.31
C ASP A 526 10.54 24.18 -25.48
N THR A 527 9.99 23.74 -24.35
CA THR A 527 9.35 24.63 -23.37
C THR A 527 10.36 25.03 -22.30
N ASN A 528 11.31 25.91 -22.62
CA ASN A 528 12.03 26.70 -21.61
C ASN A 528 11.15 27.87 -21.14
N ILE A 529 9.93 27.57 -20.69
CA ILE A 529 8.99 28.57 -20.19
C ILE A 529 8.64 28.18 -18.76
N SER A 530 8.89 29.14 -17.86
CA SER A 530 8.83 29.05 -16.41
C SER A 530 7.62 28.30 -15.89
N ILE A 531 7.88 27.28 -15.08
CA ILE A 531 6.91 26.68 -14.17
C ILE A 531 6.65 27.75 -13.10
N LYS A 532 5.47 28.38 -13.14
CA LYS A 532 4.96 29.17 -12.01
C LYS A 532 4.16 28.27 -11.09
#